data_AF-A0A454CPM9-F1
#
_entry.id   AF-A0A454CPM9-F1
#
_cell.length_a   1.000
_cell.length_b   1.000
_cell.length_c   1.000
_cell.angle_alpha   90.00
_cell.angle_beta   90.00
_cell.angle_gamma   90.00
#
_symmetry.space_group_name_H-M   'P 1'
#
loop_
_entity.id
_entity.type
_entity.pdbx_description
1 polymer ?
#
loop_
_entity_poly.entity_id
_entity_poly.type
_entity_poly.pdbx_seq_one_letter_code
_entity_poly.pdbx_strand_id
1 'polypeptide(L)' 'MFGKPMPVMTIKLDGRTLAQVDVEKVKTSLINDGFFLQVPPPPENLLEKYKEQKAQQKGE' A
#
# COMPACT_ATOMS: atom_id res chain seq x y z
N MET A 1 17.28 -0.16 10.13
CA MET A 1 16.79 -0.52 11.48
C MET A 1 15.67 0.44 11.84
N PHE A 2 14.51 -0.05 12.25
CA PHE A 2 13.44 0.81 12.76
C PHE A 2 13.89 1.45 14.09
N GLY A 3 13.62 2.74 14.27
CA GLY A 3 13.99 3.46 15.48
C GLY A 3 13.19 3.03 16.71
N LYS A 4 13.40 3.70 17.84
CA LYS A 4 12.60 3.48 19.05
C LYS A 4 11.12 3.79 18.74
N PRO A 5 10.17 2.87 19.02
CA PRO A 5 8.76 3.11 18.76
C PRO A 5 8.27 4.28 19.63
N MET A 6 7.51 5.19 19.01
CA MET A 6 6.84 6.28 19.71
C MET A 6 5.33 6.15 19.53
N PRO A 7 4.53 6.30 20.60
CA PRO A 7 3.08 6.32 20.46
C PRO A 7 2.67 7.60 19.71
N VAL A 8 2.02 7.43 18.56
CA VAL A 8 1.53 8.56 17.75
C VAL A 8 0.03 8.75 17.94
N MET A 9 -0.76 7.69 17.75
CA MET A 9 -2.21 7.73 17.94
C MET A 9 -2.78 6.31 18.15
N THR A 10 -3.94 6.25 18.80
CA THR A 10 -4.75 5.02 18.87
C THR A 10 -5.91 5.15 17.90
N ILE A 11 -6.15 4.09 17.11
CA ILE A 11 -7.17 4.07 16.07
C ILE A 11 -8.10 2.89 16.30
N LYS A 12 -9.42 3.13 16.21
CA LYS A 12 -10.42 2.05 16.12
C LYS A 12 -10.51 1.56 14.67
N LEU A 13 -10.27 0.27 14.46
CA LEU A 13 -10.32 -0.37 13.14
C LEU A 13 -11.72 -0.89 12.78
N ASP A 14 -12.58 -1.14 13.76
CA ASP A 14 -13.92 -1.68 13.51
C ASP A 14 -14.80 -0.70 12.73
N GLY A 15 -15.40 -1.19 11.65
CA GLY A 15 -16.29 -0.41 10.77
C GLY A 15 -15.58 0.69 9.97
N ARG A 16 -14.24 0.71 9.96
CA ARG A 16 -13.47 1.76 9.30
C ARG A 16 -12.87 1.27 7.99
N THR A 17 -13.21 1.95 6.89
CA THR A 17 -12.54 1.78 5.60
C THR A 17 -11.26 2.62 5.57
N LEU A 18 -10.13 1.97 5.33
CA LEU A 18 -8.82 2.64 5.20
C LEU A 18 -8.60 3.03 3.72
N ALA A 19 -7.96 4.17 3.48
CA ALA A 19 -7.85 4.74 2.13
C ALA A 19 -6.87 4.00 1.21
N GLN A 20 -5.76 3.50 1.77
CA GLN A 20 -4.64 2.96 0.98
C GLN A 20 -4.44 1.45 1.19
N VAL A 21 -5.10 0.86 2.18
CA VAL A 21 -4.83 -0.50 2.65
C VAL A 21 -6.15 -1.19 2.99
N ASP A 22 -6.23 -2.49 2.74
CA ASP A 22 -7.34 -3.31 3.22
C ASP A 22 -7.25 -3.55 4.73
N VAL A 23 -8.34 -3.30 5.45
CA VAL A 23 -8.44 -3.49 6.90
C VAL A 23 -8.22 -4.96 7.30
N GLU A 24 -8.62 -5.93 6.47
CA GLU A 24 -8.46 -7.35 6.79
C GLU A 24 -6.99 -7.78 6.72
N LYS A 25 -6.22 -7.21 5.79
CA LYS A 25 -4.77 -7.40 5.72
C LYS A 25 -4.08 -6.83 6.94
N VAL A 26 -4.49 -5.64 7.40
CA VAL A 26 -3.96 -5.03 8.63
C VAL A 26 -4.23 -5.92 9.83
N LYS A 27 -5.47 -6.37 10.03
CA LYS A 27 -5.83 -7.26 11.14
C LYS A 27 -5.01 -8.54 11.13
N THR A 28 -4.88 -9.17 9.97
CA THR A 28 -4.12 -10.43 9.81
C THR A 28 -2.64 -10.24 10.17
N SER A 29 -1.99 -9.18 9.70
CA SER A 29 -0.60 -8.88 10.06
C SER A 29 -0.44 -8.51 11.54
N LEU A 30 -1.40 -7.80 12.14
CA LEU A 30 -1.35 -7.52 13.58
C LEU A 30 -1.45 -8.79 14.42
N ILE A 31 -2.26 -9.77 14.00
CA ILE A 31 -2.42 -11.06 14.69
C ILE A 31 -1.17 -11.94 14.51
N ASN A 32 -0.64 -12.04 13.29
CA ASN A 32 0.43 -12.98 12.95
C ASN A 32 1.83 -12.41 13.23
N ASP A 33 2.06 -11.15 12.86
CA ASP A 33 3.39 -10.51 12.87
C ASP A 33 3.54 -9.49 14.02
N GLY A 34 2.43 -9.07 14.64
CA GLY A 34 2.41 -8.07 15.73
C GLY A 34 2.54 -6.62 15.25
N PHE A 35 2.69 -6.38 13.94
CA PHE A 35 2.76 -5.04 13.35
C PHE A 35 2.31 -5.07 11.88
N PHE A 36 1.92 -3.91 11.35
CA PHE A 36 1.63 -3.74 9.92
C PHE A 36 2.51 -2.62 9.35
N LEU A 37 3.30 -2.93 8.31
CA LEU A 37 4.13 -1.95 7.61
C LEU A 37 3.45 -1.54 6.31
N GLN A 38 3.12 -0.25 6.20
CA GLN A 38 2.72 0.33 4.94
C GLN A 38 3.95 0.81 4.18
N VAL A 39 4.39 0.00 3.22
CA VAL A 39 5.39 0.43 2.25
C VAL A 39 4.69 1.20 1.12
N PRO A 40 5.26 2.32 0.65
CA PRO A 40 4.73 2.98 -0.53
C PRO A 40 4.85 2.03 -1.74
N PRO A 41 3.88 2.05 -2.66
CA PRO A 41 4.03 1.32 -3.91
C PRO A 41 5.27 1.84 -4.66
N PRO A 42 5.94 0.96 -5.44
CA PRO A 42 7.04 1.41 -6.28
C PRO A 42 6.53 2.49 -7.24
N PRO A 43 7.37 3.50 -7.56
CA PRO A 43 7.00 4.54 -8.50
C PRO A 43 6.70 3.93 -9.87
N GLU A 44 5.67 4.44 -10.56
CA GLU A 44 5.34 4.00 -11.91
C GLU A 44 6.48 4.33 -12.88
N ASN A 45 6.84 3.38 -13.74
CA ASN A 45 7.75 3.63 -14.85
C ASN A 45 7.00 4.30 -16.01
N LEU A 46 7.02 5.63 -16.03
CA LEU A 46 6.29 6.42 -17.02
C LEU A 46 6.74 6.15 -18.47
N LEU A 47 8.01 5.77 -18.67
CA LEU A 47 8.53 5.47 -20.00
C LEU A 47 7.95 4.17 -20.56
N GLU A 48 7.83 3.13 -19.73
CA GLU A 48 7.21 1.86 -20.13
C GLU A 48 5.74 2.04 -20.42
N LYS A 49 5.01 2.74 -19.54
CA LYS A 49 3.61 3.09 -19.74
C LYS A 49 3.37 3.82 -21.06
N TYR A 50 4.24 4.77 -21.41
CA TYR A 50 4.16 5.48 -22.68
C TYR A 50 4.41 4.57 -23.90
N LYS A 51 5.38 3.65 -23.80
CA LYS A 51 5.65 2.67 -24.87
C LYS A 51 4.48 1.71 -25.09
N GLU A 52 3.86 1.22 -24.01
CA GLU A 52 2.67 0.37 -24.07
C GLU A 52 1.49 1.07 -24.74
N GLN A 53 1.21 2.32 -24.35
CA GLN A 53 0.16 3.13 -24.96
C GLN A 53 0.40 3.35 -26.46
N LYS A 54 1.64 3.64 -26.86
CA LYS A 54 2.02 3.78 -28.27
C LYS A 54 1.88 2.47 -29.06
N ALA A 55 2.13 1.32 -28.44
CA ALA A 55 1.97 0.02 -29.07
C ALA A 55 0.50 -0.33 -29.30
N GLN A 56 -0.38 -0.02 -28.33
CA GLN A 56 -1.82 -0.19 -28.46
C GLN A 56 -2.42 0.68 -29.59
N GLN A 57 -1.98 1.94 -29.70
CA GLN A 57 -2.43 2.86 -30.77
C GLN A 57 -1.99 2.48 -32.18
N LYS A 58 -1.00 1.59 -32.33
CA LYS A 58 -0.54 1.10 -33.66
C LYS A 58 -1.25 -0.19 -34.11
N GLY A 59 -2.06 -0.79 -33.23
CA GLY A 59 -2.83 -2.00 -33.51
C GLY A 59 -4.27 -1.75 -33.97
N GLU A 60 -4.69 -0.48 -34.02
CA GLU A 60 -5.90 0.03 -34.70
C GLU A 60 -5.51 0.73 -36.01
#